data_AF-A0AA95G4U9-F1
#
_entry.id   AF-A0AA95G4U9-F1
#
_cell.length_a   1.000
_cell.length_b   1.000
_cell.length_c   1.000
_cell.angle_alpha   90.00
_cell.angle_beta   90.00
_cell.angle_gamma   90.00
#
_symmetry.space_group_name_H-M   'P 1'
#
loop_
_entity.id
_entity.type
_entity.pdbx_description
1 polymer ?
#
loop_
_entity_poly.entity_id
_entity_poly.type
_entity_poly.pdbx_seq_one_letter_code
_entity_poly.pdbx_strand_id
1 'polypeptide(L)'
;MSFEENSLLDQNGKLTKDSIQKLKDNADMLECQCPSKLIEIIELINNYEAYTDDCILKYPNDKTTHEWLKYSAININKLLSSTLLQLARLEGFLTDNNTIKKRR
;
A
#
# COMPACT_ATOMS: atom_id res chain seq x y z
N MET A 1 -4.87 -21.59 19.64
CA MET A 1 -4.43 -20.18 19.70
C MET A 1 -2.98 -20.20 19.25
N SER A 2 -2.54 -19.56 18.17
CA SER A 2 -2.87 -18.25 17.62
C SER A 2 -2.33 -18.17 16.18
N PHE A 3 -3.16 -17.82 15.20
CA PHE A 3 -2.71 -17.36 13.88
C PHE A 3 -3.05 -15.89 13.79
N GLU A 4 -2.22 -15.05 14.39
CA GLU A 4 -2.18 -13.62 14.05
C GLU A 4 -0.76 -13.32 13.55
N GLU A 5 -0.42 -13.90 12.39
CA GLU A 5 0.55 -13.24 11.53
C GLU A 5 -0.09 -11.94 11.07
N ASN A 6 0.35 -10.82 11.63
CA ASN A 6 0.03 -9.49 11.12
C ASN A 6 0.62 -9.37 9.71
N SER A 7 -0.08 -9.88 8.70
CA SER A 7 0.34 -9.73 7.31
C SER A 7 0.33 -8.24 6.96
N LEU A 8 1.51 -7.71 6.60
CA LEU A 8 1.64 -6.32 6.17
C LEU A 8 0.90 -6.07 4.85
N LEU A 9 0.65 -7.14 4.10
CA LEU A 9 0.00 -7.11 2.80
C LEU A 9 -1.37 -7.78 2.85
N ASP A 10 -2.32 -7.28 2.08
CA ASP A 10 -3.59 -7.92 1.80
C ASP A 10 -3.44 -9.09 0.80
N GLN A 11 -4.54 -9.76 0.50
CA GLN A 11 -4.60 -10.85 -0.49
C GLN A 11 -4.17 -10.44 -1.90
N ASN A 12 -4.16 -9.14 -2.21
CA ASN A 12 -3.70 -8.62 -3.48
C ASN A 12 -2.22 -8.25 -3.45
N GLY A 13 -1.51 -8.38 -2.34
CA GLY A 13 -0.11 -7.96 -2.21
C GLY A 13 0.05 -6.44 -2.05
N LYS A 14 -0.98 -5.75 -1.57
CA LYS A 14 -0.95 -4.31 -1.25
C LYS A 14 -0.84 -4.11 0.24
N LEU A 15 -0.25 -3.00 0.68
CA LEU A 15 -0.24 -2.67 2.10
C LEU A 15 -1.65 -2.59 2.68
N THR A 16 -1.88 -3.26 3.81
CA THR A 16 -3.13 -3.12 4.54
C THR A 16 -3.26 -1.71 5.12
N LYS A 17 -4.49 -1.25 5.38
CA LYS A 17 -4.72 0.06 6.02
C LYS A 17 -3.94 0.21 7.33
N ASP A 18 -3.93 -0.85 8.14
CA ASP A 18 -3.18 -0.89 9.41
C ASP A 18 -1.68 -0.76 9.18
N SER A 19 -1.15 -1.38 8.12
CA SER A 19 0.27 -1.27 7.77
C SER A 19 0.63 0.12 7.26
N ILE A 20 -0.24 0.73 6.45
CA ILE A 20 -0.08 2.13 6.02
C ILE A 20 -0.05 3.04 7.24
N GLN A 21 -0.98 2.89 8.19
CA GLN A 21 -1.03 3.71 9.39
C GLN A 21 0.22 3.54 10.24
N LYS A 22 0.64 2.29 10.50
CA LYS A 22 1.87 2.03 11.24
C LYS A 22 3.09 2.61 10.53
N LEU A 23 3.18 2.54 9.20
CA LEU A 23 4.28 3.15 8.45
C LEU A 23 4.23 4.68 8.52
N LYS A 24 3.05 5.31 8.48
CA LYS A 24 2.88 6.76 8.69
C LYS A 24 3.36 7.21 10.07
N ASP A 25 2.97 6.48 11.11
CA ASP A 25 3.32 6.78 12.50
C ASP A 25 4.84 6.66 12.78
N ASN A 26 5.59 6.09 11.84
CA ASN A 26 7.04 5.93 11.90
C ASN A 26 7.75 6.59 10.70
N ALA A 27 7.02 7.35 9.86
CA ALA A 27 7.56 7.95 8.62
C ALA A 27 8.43 9.19 8.89
N ASP A 28 8.31 9.77 10.08
CA ASP A 28 9.12 10.88 10.62
C ASP A 28 10.53 10.45 11.07
N MET A 29 10.84 9.15 11.02
CA MET A 29 12.14 8.61 11.42
C MET A 29 13.24 8.71 10.35
N LEU A 30 12.87 9.08 9.12
CA LEU A 30 13.83 9.48 8.10
C LEU A 30 13.86 10.99 7.99
N GLU A 31 15.07 11.54 7.86
CA GLU A 31 15.25 12.96 7.52
C GLU A 31 14.61 13.30 6.17
N CYS A 32 14.52 12.30 5.26
CA CYS A 32 13.85 12.45 3.98
C CYS A 32 12.35 12.11 4.06
N GLN A 33 11.53 12.85 3.32
CA GLN A 33 10.07 12.64 3.26
C GLN A 33 9.65 11.46 2.35
N CYS A 34 10.61 10.66 1.86
CA CYS A 34 10.35 9.60 0.88
C CYS A 34 9.26 8.60 1.32
N PRO A 35 9.23 8.09 2.57
CA PRO A 35 8.19 7.16 3.01
C PRO A 35 6.80 7.81 2.96
N SER A 36 6.65 9.02 3.51
CA SER A 36 5.39 9.76 3.49
C SER A 36 4.91 10.01 2.07
N LYS A 37 5.80 10.38 1.15
CA LYS A 37 5.45 10.62 -0.26
C LYS A 37 5.02 9.35 -0.98
N LEU A 38 5.68 8.21 -0.73
CA LEU A 38 5.25 6.93 -1.28
C LEU A 38 3.88 6.52 -0.74
N ILE A 39 3.62 6.77 0.54
CA ILE A 39 2.33 6.50 1.16
C ILE A 39 1.22 7.38 0.54
N GLU A 40 1.46 8.68 0.36
CA GLU A 40 0.52 9.58 -0.32
C GLU A 40 0.14 9.06 -1.72
N ILE A 41 1.12 8.55 -2.49
CA ILE A 41 0.86 7.97 -3.82
C ILE A 41 0.01 6.69 -3.72
N ILE A 42 0.30 5.81 -2.76
CA ILE A 42 -0.50 4.60 -2.52
C ILE A 42 -1.96 4.97 -2.20
N GLU A 43 -2.18 6.00 -1.38
CA GLU A 43 -3.53 6.48 -1.06
C GLU A 43 -4.26 7.06 -2.27
N LEU A 44 -3.57 7.83 -3.12
CA LEU A 44 -4.12 8.31 -4.39
C LEU A 44 -4.53 7.14 -5.30
N ILE A 45 -3.73 6.09 -5.38
CA ILE A 45 -4.06 4.90 -6.17
C ILE A 45 -5.26 4.17 -5.58
N ASN A 46 -5.32 3.99 -4.25
CA ASN A 46 -6.49 3.39 -3.58
C ASN A 46 -7.78 4.16 -3.89
N ASN A 47 -7.72 5.49 -3.88
CA ASN A 47 -8.86 6.34 -4.23
C ASN A 47 -9.24 6.19 -5.70
N TYR A 48 -8.26 6.11 -6.60
CA TYR A 48 -8.50 5.86 -8.02
C TYR A 48 -9.17 4.50 -8.25
N GLU A 49 -8.72 3.44 -7.56
CA GLU A 49 -9.35 2.12 -7.67
C GLU A 49 -10.82 2.13 -7.24
N ALA A 50 -11.13 2.77 -6.11
CA ALA A 50 -12.51 2.94 -5.64
C ALA A 50 -13.35 3.74 -6.65
N TYR A 51 -12.76 4.78 -7.25
CA TYR A 51 -13.41 5.55 -8.31
C TYR A 51 -13.66 4.70 -9.57
N THR A 52 -12.75 3.79 -9.93
CA THR A 52 -12.96 2.89 -11.08
C THR A 52 -14.07 1.86 -10.82
N ASP A 53 -14.28 1.44 -9.57
CA ASP A 53 -15.41 0.58 -9.21
C ASP A 53 -16.76 1.27 -9.48
N ASP A 54 -16.85 2.54 -9.13
CA ASP A 54 -17.99 3.39 -9.47
C ASP A 54 -18.18 3.53 -10.99
N CYS A 55 -17.09 3.71 -11.75
CA CYS A 55 -17.15 3.85 -13.21
C CYS A 55 -17.66 2.58 -13.89
N ILE A 56 -17.26 1.39 -13.42
CA ILE A 56 -17.73 0.10 -13.95
C ILE A 56 -19.26 -0.01 -13.88
N LEU A 57 -19.86 0.50 -12.80
CA LEU A 57 -21.31 0.50 -12.61
C LEU A 57 -22.00 1.61 -13.41
N LYS A 58 -21.41 2.81 -13.47
CA LYS A 58 -21.99 4.00 -14.12
C LYS A 58 -21.92 3.94 -15.65
N TYR A 59 -20.88 3.31 -16.20
CA TYR A 59 -20.60 3.29 -17.64
C TYR A 59 -20.40 1.84 -18.15
N PRO A 60 -21.47 1.03 -18.21
CA PRO A 60 -21.36 -0.39 -18.52
C PRO A 60 -20.84 -0.67 -19.94
N ASN A 61 -21.03 0.25 -20.88
CA ASN A 61 -20.51 0.12 -22.25
C ASN A 61 -18.97 0.17 -22.29
N ASP A 62 -18.35 0.87 -21.34
CA ASP A 62 -16.89 1.02 -21.22
C ASP A 62 -16.29 0.15 -20.10
N LYS A 63 -17.08 -0.80 -19.58
CA LYS A 63 -16.73 -1.66 -18.44
C LYS A 63 -15.36 -2.30 -18.59
N THR A 64 -15.06 -2.90 -19.73
CA THR A 64 -13.78 -3.58 -19.98
C THR A 64 -12.59 -2.64 -19.82
N THR A 65 -12.71 -1.41 -20.30
CA THR A 65 -11.68 -0.37 -20.17
C THR A 65 -11.48 0.00 -18.70
N HIS A 66 -12.57 0.18 -17.95
CA HIS A 66 -12.50 0.50 -16.52
C HIS A 66 -11.93 -0.65 -15.68
N GLU A 67 -12.29 -1.89 -15.98
CA GLU A 67 -11.70 -3.07 -15.33
C GLU A 67 -10.19 -3.14 -15.60
N TRP A 68 -9.75 -2.92 -16.84
CA TRP A 68 -8.32 -2.88 -17.18
C TRP A 68 -7.57 -1.76 -16.44
N LEU A 69 -8.16 -0.56 -16.34
CA LEU A 69 -7.60 0.55 -15.57
C LEU A 69 -7.47 0.20 -14.08
N LYS A 70 -8.50 -0.43 -13.50
CA LYS A 70 -8.49 -0.91 -12.11
C LYS A 70 -7.37 -1.93 -11.90
N TYR A 71 -7.26 -2.95 -12.75
CA TYR A 71 -6.19 -3.95 -12.64
C TYR A 71 -4.80 -3.34 -12.77
N SER A 72 -4.64 -2.35 -13.66
CA SER A 72 -3.37 -1.62 -13.81
C SER A 72 -3.03 -0.83 -12.55
N ALA A 73 -4.01 -0.13 -11.96
CA ALA A 73 -3.84 0.57 -10.70
C ALA A 73 -3.46 -0.37 -9.55
N ILE A 74 -4.12 -1.53 -9.45
CA ILE A 74 -3.78 -2.58 -8.50
C ILE A 74 -2.31 -2.99 -8.64
N ASN A 75 -1.80 -3.17 -9.86
CA ASN A 75 -0.41 -3.57 -10.09
C ASN A 75 0.60 -2.49 -9.69
N ILE A 76 0.29 -1.21 -9.95
CA ILE A 76 1.12 -0.08 -9.50
C ILE A 76 1.14 -0.03 -7.96
N ASN A 77 -0.01 -0.24 -7.32
CA ASN A 77 -0.13 -0.29 -5.86
C ASN A 77 0.75 -1.40 -5.25
N LYS A 78 0.71 -2.61 -5.83
CA LYS A 78 1.56 -3.73 -5.39
C LYS A 78 3.04 -3.39 -5.48
N LEU A 79 3.46 -2.78 -6.59
CA LEU A 79 4.85 -2.36 -6.79
C LEU A 79 5.28 -1.38 -5.70
N LEU A 80 4.49 -0.32 -5.47
CA LEU A 80 4.80 0.69 -4.43
C LEU A 80 4.76 0.10 -3.02
N SER A 81 3.82 -0.80 -2.75
CA SER A 81 3.73 -1.52 -1.47
C SER A 81 5.01 -2.32 -1.20
N SER A 82 5.49 -3.07 -2.20
CA SER A 82 6.75 -3.81 -2.11
C SER A 82 7.95 -2.87 -1.95
N THR A 83 8.02 -1.78 -2.71
CA THR A 83 9.09 -0.78 -2.61
C THR A 83 9.14 -0.14 -1.24
N LEU A 84 7.99 0.24 -0.67
CA LEU A 84 7.93 0.87 0.66
C LEU A 84 8.34 -0.12 1.77
N LEU A 85 7.93 -1.38 1.68
CA LEU A 85 8.39 -2.41 2.61
C LEU A 85 9.90 -2.65 2.49
N GLN A 86 10.46 -2.66 1.29
CA GLN A 86 11.90 -2.78 1.09
C GLN A 86 12.66 -1.58 1.65
N LEU A 87 12.18 -0.36 1.39
CA LEU A 87 12.76 0.85 1.99
C LEU A 87 12.74 0.75 3.52
N ALA A 88 11.61 0.36 4.11
CA ALA A 88 11.49 0.21 5.55
C ALA A 88 12.42 -0.87 6.12
N ARG A 89 12.74 -1.93 5.37
CA ARG A 89 13.77 -2.91 5.76
C ARG A 89 15.18 -2.32 5.68
N LEU A 90 15.52 -1.63 4.59
CA LEU A 90 16.83 -1.00 4.38
C LEU A 90 17.16 0.01 5.49
N GLU A 91 16.15 0.72 5.97
CA GLU A 91 16.29 1.72 7.03
C GLU A 91 16.21 1.14 8.46
N GLY A 92 15.92 -0.17 8.58
CA GLY A 92 15.84 -0.89 9.85
C GLY A 92 14.50 -0.73 10.61
N PHE A 93 13.46 -0.21 9.96
CA PHE A 93 12.11 -0.05 10.55
C PHE A 93 11.31 -1.35 10.56
N LEU A 94 11.62 -2.29 9.66
CA LEU A 94 11.01 -3.60 9.60
C LEU A 94 12.03 -4.68 9.91
N THR A 95 11.73 -5.52 10.89
CA THR A 95 12.50 -6.75 11.11
C THR A 95 12.21 -7.79 10.03
N ASP A 96 13.04 -8.82 9.94
CA ASP A 96 12.81 -9.99 9.09
C ASP A 96 11.45 -10.66 9.33
N ASN A 97 10.92 -10.57 10.56
CA ASN A 97 9.59 -11.07 10.95
C ASN A 97 8.45 -10.07 10.67
N ASN A 98 8.64 -9.09 9.77
CA ASN A 98 7.65 -8.08 9.40
C ASN A 98 7.07 -7.26 10.57
N THR A 99 7.81 -7.16 11.68
CA THR A 99 7.44 -6.33 12.82
C THR A 99 8.00 -4.93 12.64
N ILE A 100 7.14 -3.91 12.71
CA ILE A 100 7.55 -2.50 12.65
C ILE A 100 8.16 -2.13 14.02
N LYS A 101 9.41 -1.66 14.02
CA LYS A 101 10.12 -1.18 15.20
C LYS A 101 10.36 0.32 15.12
N LYS A 102 10.18 1.00 16.25
CA LYS A 102 10.63 2.37 16.45
C LYS A 102 12.16 2.40 16.34
N ARG A 103 12.74 3.30 15.54
CA ARG A 103 14.19 3.57 15.58
C ARG A 103 14.55 3.99 17.02
N ARG A 104 15.60 3.40 17.59
CA ARG A 104 16.19 3.84 18.85
C ARG A 104 17.15 4.99 18.61
#